data_AF-A0A5B8UC45-F1
#
_entry.id   AF-A0A5B8UC45-F1
#
_cell.length_a   1.000
_cell.length_b   1.000
_cell.length_c   1.000
_cell.angle_alpha   90.00
_cell.angle_beta   90.00
_cell.angle_gamma   90.00
#
_symmetry.space_group_name_H-M   'P 1'
#
loop_
_entity.id
_entity.type
_entity.pdbx_description
1 polymer ?
#
loop_
_entity_poly.entity_id
_entity_poly.type
_entity_poly.pdbx_seq_one_letter_code
_entity_poly.pdbx_strand_id
1 'polypeptide(L)'
;MLAALRGEGPRHEEAVRELHALLLRAARFELGRRASALAQVRGEDREDLALQAADDAFVAIMGKLDGFRGESRFSTWAYKFALYEAAVRVRRRAWQHREVVLDPALWPALGDHADGPAARHERAELLTAIRELIGSALTPHQREVLVALTIQDVPIDVLAERLGSTRGALYKALHDARRALRSHLAAAGHDLAWIA
;
A
#
# COMPACT_ATOMS: atom_id res chain seq x y z
N MET A 1 -18.23 -17.50 -19.68
CA MET A 1 -16.94 -17.17 -19.03
C MET A 1 -16.64 -18.04 -17.81
N LEU A 2 -17.24 -17.86 -16.61
CA LEU A 2 -16.84 -18.59 -15.39
C LEU A 2 -16.83 -20.12 -15.53
N ALA A 3 -17.91 -20.72 -16.04
CA ALA A 3 -17.96 -22.17 -16.24
C ALA A 3 -16.90 -22.68 -17.24
N ALA A 4 -16.57 -21.87 -18.26
CA ALA A 4 -15.55 -22.21 -19.24
C ALA A 4 -14.12 -22.10 -18.66
N LEU A 5 -13.87 -21.14 -17.76
CA LEU A 5 -12.58 -21.00 -17.07
C LEU A 5 -12.25 -22.18 -16.14
N ARG A 6 -13.27 -22.90 -15.65
CA ARG A 6 -13.11 -24.11 -14.81
C ARG A 6 -12.95 -25.39 -15.63
N GLY A 7 -13.26 -25.35 -16.92
CA GLY A 7 -13.13 -26.51 -17.81
C GLY A 7 -11.76 -26.56 -18.47
N GLU A 8 -11.64 -27.44 -19.46
CA GLU A 8 -10.45 -27.59 -20.31
C GLU A 8 -10.85 -27.50 -21.80
N GLY A 9 -9.85 -27.46 -22.68
CA GLY A 9 -10.03 -27.47 -24.14
C GLY A 9 -10.38 -26.10 -24.75
N PRO A 10 -10.89 -26.05 -25.99
CA PRO A 10 -10.97 -24.81 -26.77
C PRO A 10 -11.82 -23.71 -26.12
N ARG A 11 -12.89 -24.09 -25.40
CA ARG A 11 -13.74 -23.14 -24.67
C ARG A 11 -13.02 -22.52 -23.47
N HIS A 12 -12.15 -23.30 -22.81
CA HIS A 12 -11.30 -22.78 -21.74
C HIS A 12 -10.30 -21.77 -22.30
N GLU A 13 -9.59 -22.13 -23.38
CA GLU A 13 -8.61 -21.24 -24.03
C GLU A 13 -9.24 -19.94 -24.52
N GLU A 14 -10.45 -20.00 -25.07
CA GLU A 14 -11.22 -18.80 -25.44
C GLU A 14 -11.57 -17.95 -24.22
N ALA A 15 -12.08 -18.56 -23.14
CA ALA A 15 -12.42 -17.84 -21.92
C ALA A 15 -11.18 -17.20 -21.25
N VAL A 16 -10.02 -17.85 -21.32
CA VAL A 16 -8.74 -17.31 -20.85
C VAL A 16 -8.36 -16.07 -21.67
N ARG A 17 -8.45 -16.13 -23.01
CA ARG A 17 -8.18 -14.98 -23.88
C ARG A 17 -9.15 -13.83 -23.64
N GLU A 18 -10.45 -14.12 -23.48
CA GLU A 18 -11.46 -13.10 -23.17
C GLU A 18 -11.20 -12.41 -21.83
N LEU A 19 -10.85 -13.19 -20.81
CA LEU A 19 -10.52 -12.68 -19.49
C LEU A 19 -9.26 -11.81 -19.55
N HIS A 20 -8.18 -12.29 -20.17
CA HIS A 20 -6.95 -11.53 -20.30
C HIS A 20 -7.17 -10.21 -21.03
N ALA A 21 -7.90 -10.23 -22.15
CA ALA A 21 -8.25 -9.01 -22.89
C ALA A 21 -9.08 -8.02 -22.04
N LEU A 22 -9.99 -8.52 -21.19
CA LEU A 22 -10.73 -7.69 -20.23
C LEU A 22 -9.80 -7.03 -19.20
N LEU A 23 -8.87 -7.81 -18.63
CA LEU A 23 -7.92 -7.32 -17.63
C LEU A 23 -6.95 -6.30 -18.22
N LEU A 24 -6.47 -6.53 -19.44
CA LEU A 24 -5.60 -5.59 -20.14
C LEU A 24 -6.30 -4.25 -20.43
N ARG A 25 -7.57 -4.27 -20.84
CA ARG A 25 -8.36 -3.04 -20.99
C ARG A 25 -8.53 -2.29 -19.66
N ALA A 26 -8.76 -3.02 -18.58
CA ALA A 26 -8.89 -2.43 -17.25
C ALA A 26 -7.57 -1.81 -16.75
N ALA A 27 -6.45 -2.49 -16.97
CA ALA A 27 -5.13 -2.01 -16.61
C ALA A 27 -4.77 -0.74 -17.38
N ARG A 28 -4.94 -0.73 -18.72
CA ARG A 28 -4.73 0.46 -19.56
C ARG A 28 -5.58 1.64 -19.11
N PHE A 29 -6.86 1.40 -18.76
CA PHE A 29 -7.75 2.42 -18.24
C PHE A 29 -7.21 3.03 -16.94
N GLU A 30 -6.80 2.21 -15.97
CA GLU A 30 -6.27 2.70 -14.69
C GLU A 30 -4.95 3.46 -14.85
N LEU A 31 -4.06 2.98 -15.73
CA LEU A 31 -2.80 3.67 -16.05
C LEU A 31 -3.07 5.03 -16.69
N GLY A 32 -4.02 5.11 -17.62
CA GLY A 32 -4.46 6.37 -18.22
C GLY A 32 -5.05 7.34 -17.19
N ARG A 33 -5.91 6.83 -16.28
CA ARG A 33 -6.47 7.62 -15.17
C ARG A 33 -5.39 8.18 -14.23
N ARG A 34 -4.23 7.53 -14.14
CA ARG A 34 -3.08 7.94 -13.32
C ARG A 34 -1.89 8.45 -14.13
N ALA A 35 -2.12 8.92 -15.36
CA ALA A 35 -1.04 9.32 -16.27
C ALA A 35 -0.08 10.36 -15.68
N SER A 36 -0.56 11.27 -14.81
CA SER A 36 0.28 12.26 -14.14
C SER A 36 1.37 11.65 -13.26
N ALA A 37 1.06 10.55 -12.55
CA ALA A 37 2.04 9.81 -11.75
C ALA A 37 3.07 9.05 -12.60
N LEU A 38 2.81 8.92 -13.91
CA LEU A 38 3.66 8.25 -14.90
C LEU A 38 4.22 9.25 -15.94
N ALA A 39 4.25 10.54 -15.64
CA ALA A 39 4.66 11.57 -16.59
C ALA A 39 6.07 11.35 -17.16
N GLN A 40 6.97 10.75 -16.37
CA GLN A 40 8.36 10.43 -16.75
C GLN A 40 8.52 9.04 -17.40
N VAL A 41 7.43 8.29 -17.61
CA VAL A 41 7.45 6.93 -18.15
C VAL A 41 7.08 6.96 -19.64
N ARG A 42 7.89 6.29 -20.47
CA ARG A 42 7.70 6.23 -21.93
C ARG A 42 6.43 5.45 -22.29
N GLY A 43 5.94 5.62 -23.52
CA GLY A 43 4.72 4.94 -24.00
C GLY A 43 4.86 3.41 -24.04
N GLU A 44 6.00 2.90 -24.50
CA GLU A 44 6.34 1.47 -24.52
C GLU A 44 6.33 0.87 -23.11
N ASP A 45 7.00 1.52 -22.14
CA ASP A 45 6.97 1.13 -20.73
C ASP A 45 5.55 1.08 -20.14
N ARG A 46 4.63 1.97 -20.56
CA ARG A 46 3.26 1.99 -20.05
C ARG A 46 2.45 0.78 -20.52
N GLU A 47 2.67 0.34 -21.75
CA GLU A 47 2.00 -0.83 -22.29
C GLU A 47 2.51 -2.10 -21.60
N ASP A 48 3.82 -2.20 -21.38
CA ASP A 48 4.42 -3.31 -20.61
C ASP A 48 3.86 -3.37 -19.19
N LEU A 49 3.73 -2.23 -18.52
CA LEU A 49 3.09 -2.16 -17.19
C LEU A 49 1.63 -2.63 -17.23
N ALA A 50 0.90 -2.33 -18.31
CA ALA A 50 -0.49 -2.77 -18.47
C ALA A 50 -0.58 -4.29 -18.64
N LEU A 51 0.30 -4.86 -19.46
CA LEU A 51 0.38 -6.29 -19.71
C LEU A 51 0.71 -7.05 -18.42
N GLN A 52 1.78 -6.63 -17.72
CA GLN A 52 2.18 -7.23 -16.46
C GLN A 52 1.07 -7.12 -15.39
N ALA A 53 0.34 -6.00 -15.33
CA ALA A 53 -0.80 -5.86 -14.41
C ALA A 53 -1.93 -6.84 -14.74
N ALA A 54 -2.20 -7.06 -16.03
CA ALA A 54 -3.21 -8.00 -16.48
C ALA A 54 -2.83 -9.45 -16.16
N ASP A 55 -1.55 -9.80 -16.33
CA ASP A 55 -1.01 -11.13 -16.03
C ASP A 55 -1.10 -11.45 -14.53
N ASP A 56 -0.66 -10.54 -13.66
CA ASP A 56 -0.77 -10.71 -12.21
C ASP A 56 -2.23 -10.82 -11.76
N ALA A 57 -3.10 -9.98 -12.33
CA ALA A 57 -4.53 -10.03 -12.05
C ALA A 57 -5.13 -11.36 -12.48
N PHE A 58 -4.71 -11.89 -13.64
CA PHE A 58 -5.13 -13.19 -14.13
C PHE A 58 -4.73 -14.32 -13.16
N VAL A 59 -3.45 -14.36 -12.75
CA VAL A 59 -2.96 -15.34 -11.76
C VAL A 59 -3.75 -15.24 -10.46
N ALA A 60 -3.95 -14.03 -9.94
CA ALA A 60 -4.71 -13.79 -8.72
C ALA A 60 -6.18 -14.21 -8.81
N ILE A 61 -6.81 -14.02 -9.98
CA ILE A 61 -8.17 -14.45 -10.27
C ILE A 61 -8.26 -15.97 -10.33
N MET A 62 -7.36 -16.63 -11.06
CA MET A 62 -7.36 -18.10 -11.18
C MET A 62 -7.18 -18.76 -9.81
N GLY A 63 -6.30 -18.23 -8.97
CA GLY A 63 -6.12 -18.71 -7.59
C GLY A 63 -7.32 -18.44 -6.65
N LYS A 64 -8.27 -17.60 -7.05
CA LYS A 64 -9.47 -17.23 -6.27
C LYS A 64 -10.78 -17.55 -6.98
N LEU A 65 -10.72 -18.32 -8.07
CA LEU A 65 -11.86 -18.56 -8.96
C LEU A 65 -13.02 -19.23 -8.22
N ASP A 66 -12.71 -20.13 -7.28
CA ASP A 66 -13.70 -20.84 -6.46
C ASP A 66 -14.24 -20.02 -5.29
N GLY A 67 -13.58 -18.92 -4.95
CA GLY A 67 -14.05 -17.96 -3.95
C GLY A 67 -15.08 -16.95 -4.50
N PHE A 68 -15.40 -17.00 -5.80
CA PHE A 68 -16.36 -16.07 -6.39
C PHE A 68 -17.80 -16.43 -6.01
N ARG A 69 -18.44 -15.57 -5.22
CA ARG A 69 -19.77 -15.78 -4.63
C ARG A 69 -20.96 -15.46 -5.55
N GLY A 70 -20.74 -14.88 -6.73
CA GLY A 70 -21.82 -14.55 -7.66
C GLY A 70 -22.63 -13.29 -7.32
N GLU A 71 -22.21 -12.48 -6.33
CA GLU A 71 -22.90 -11.25 -5.91
C GLU A 71 -22.84 -10.10 -6.94
N SER A 72 -22.06 -10.26 -8.01
CA SER A 72 -21.96 -9.35 -9.16
C SER A 72 -21.72 -10.13 -10.45
N ARG A 73 -21.66 -9.45 -11.60
CA ARG A 73 -21.09 -10.09 -12.81
C ARG A 73 -19.63 -10.47 -12.54
N PHE A 74 -19.21 -11.64 -13.03
CA PHE A 74 -17.81 -12.10 -12.90
C PHE A 74 -16.83 -11.10 -13.51
N SER A 75 -17.16 -10.51 -14.65
CA SER A 75 -16.34 -9.46 -15.29
C SER A 75 -16.13 -8.26 -14.37
N THR A 76 -17.17 -7.80 -13.65
CA THR A 76 -17.06 -6.70 -12.69
C THR A 76 -16.14 -7.05 -11.51
N TRP A 77 -16.22 -8.29 -11.03
CA TRP A 77 -15.36 -8.77 -9.96
C TRP A 77 -13.90 -8.86 -10.42
N ALA A 78 -13.65 -9.49 -11.58
CA ALA A 78 -12.33 -9.61 -12.20
C ALA A 78 -11.69 -8.25 -12.49
N TYR A 79 -12.49 -7.27 -12.95
CA TYR A 79 -12.02 -5.92 -13.26
C TYR A 79 -11.31 -5.26 -12.07
N LYS A 80 -11.79 -5.51 -10.84
CA LYS A 80 -11.19 -4.96 -9.60
C LYS A 80 -9.75 -5.43 -9.39
N PHE A 81 -9.39 -6.63 -9.83
CA PHE A 81 -8.03 -7.15 -9.71
C PHE A 81 -7.08 -6.39 -10.62
N ALA A 82 -7.44 -6.20 -11.89
CA ALA A 82 -6.62 -5.44 -12.82
C ALA A 82 -6.46 -3.96 -12.39
N LEU A 83 -7.53 -3.33 -11.88
CA LEU A 83 -7.44 -1.99 -11.29
C LEU A 83 -6.46 -1.94 -10.10
N TYR A 84 -6.53 -2.95 -9.22
CA TYR A 84 -5.66 -3.05 -8.07
C TYR A 84 -4.19 -3.23 -8.49
N GLU A 85 -3.89 -4.20 -9.36
CA GLU A 85 -2.52 -4.50 -9.82
C GLU A 85 -1.90 -3.35 -10.61
N ALA A 86 -2.68 -2.69 -11.47
CA ALA A 86 -2.23 -1.50 -12.18
C ALA A 86 -1.92 -0.36 -11.19
N ALA A 87 -2.79 -0.11 -10.21
CA ALA A 87 -2.56 0.93 -9.22
C ALA A 87 -1.31 0.67 -8.35
N VAL A 88 -1.03 -0.59 -8.00
CA VAL A 88 0.20 -1.01 -7.31
C VAL A 88 1.42 -0.66 -8.13
N ARG A 89 1.41 -1.06 -9.40
CA ARG A 89 2.51 -0.79 -10.33
C ARG A 89 2.76 0.70 -10.52
N VAL A 90 1.72 1.51 -10.64
CA VAL A 90 1.88 2.99 -10.72
C VAL A 90 2.58 3.52 -9.48
N ARG A 91 2.14 3.11 -8.28
CA ARG A 91 2.77 3.56 -7.03
C ARG A 91 4.23 3.13 -6.97
N ARG A 92 4.54 1.87 -7.28
CA ARG A 92 5.92 1.36 -7.32
C ARG A 92 6.79 2.15 -8.28
N ARG A 93 6.33 2.39 -9.49
CA ARG A 93 7.07 3.16 -10.50
C ARG A 93 7.29 4.61 -10.08
N ALA A 94 6.26 5.26 -9.54
CA ALA A 94 6.36 6.64 -9.03
C ALA A 94 7.35 6.76 -7.85
N TRP A 95 7.59 5.67 -7.12
CA TRP A 95 8.50 5.61 -5.99
C TRP A 95 9.86 4.97 -6.31
N GLN A 96 10.11 4.50 -7.54
CA GLN A 96 11.33 3.75 -7.86
C GLN A 96 12.62 4.59 -7.74
N HIS A 97 12.57 5.87 -8.10
CA HIS A 97 13.73 6.79 -8.02
C HIS A 97 13.67 7.71 -6.79
N ARG A 98 12.69 7.50 -5.91
CA ARG A 98 12.66 8.21 -4.63
C ARG A 98 13.55 7.48 -3.65
N GLU A 99 14.59 8.15 -3.18
CA GLU A 99 15.27 7.73 -1.97
C GLU A 99 14.25 7.74 -0.84
N VAL A 100 13.95 6.55 -0.30
CA VAL A 100 13.22 6.44 0.95
C VAL A 100 14.30 6.26 1.98
N VAL A 101 14.67 7.37 2.59
CA VAL A 101 15.62 7.36 3.69
C VAL A 101 14.87 6.83 4.89
N LEU A 102 14.99 5.54 5.18
CA LEU A 102 14.34 4.92 6.34
C LEU A 102 15.09 5.29 7.63
N ASP A 103 15.23 6.59 7.89
CA ASP A 103 15.96 7.11 9.03
C ASP A 103 14.99 7.48 10.17
N PRO A 104 15.08 6.80 11.32
CA PRO A 104 14.47 7.21 12.58
C PRO A 104 14.64 8.68 12.96
N ALA A 105 15.67 9.36 12.46
CA ALA A 105 15.94 10.76 12.71
C ALA A 105 15.07 11.73 11.88
N LEU A 106 14.17 11.26 11.01
CA LEU A 106 13.26 12.11 10.20
C LEU A 106 11.99 12.58 10.94
N TRP A 107 11.80 12.19 12.20
CA TRP A 107 10.76 12.71 13.09
C TRP A 107 10.74 14.23 13.39
N PRO A 108 11.81 15.04 13.19
CA PRO A 108 11.80 16.47 13.50
C PRO A 108 10.79 17.34 12.79
N ALA A 109 10.12 16.87 11.74
CA ALA A 109 9.18 17.69 10.97
C ALA A 109 7.76 17.81 11.58
N LEU A 110 7.46 17.11 12.68
CA LEU A 110 6.13 17.12 13.31
C LEU A 110 5.93 18.31 14.26
N GLY A 111 6.04 19.55 13.80
CA GLY A 111 5.61 20.65 14.66
C GLY A 111 5.96 22.04 14.19
N ASP A 112 4.99 22.72 13.57
CA ASP A 112 5.03 24.19 13.52
C ASP A 112 3.65 24.86 13.52
N HIS A 113 2.61 24.16 13.99
CA HIS A 113 1.25 24.68 14.06
C HIS A 113 0.70 24.57 15.49
N ALA A 114 1.21 25.40 16.40
CA ALA A 114 0.65 25.54 17.76
C ALA A 114 0.44 27.03 18.10
N ASP A 115 -0.79 27.38 18.43
CA ASP A 115 -1.19 28.74 18.78
C ASP A 115 -0.77 29.08 20.22
N GLY A 116 0.43 29.66 20.36
CA GLY A 116 0.88 30.31 21.60
C GLY A 116 2.03 29.62 22.36
N PRO A 117 2.71 30.33 23.28
CA PRO A 117 3.94 29.84 23.93
C PRO A 117 3.76 28.62 24.84
N ALA A 118 2.67 28.55 25.61
CA ALA A 118 2.40 27.43 26.51
C ALA A 118 2.06 26.14 25.74
N ALA A 119 1.22 26.25 24.71
CA ALA A 119 0.88 25.14 23.83
C ALA A 119 2.10 24.59 23.07
N ARG A 120 3.05 25.46 22.70
CA ARG A 120 4.33 25.04 22.10
C ARG A 120 5.20 24.23 23.08
N HIS A 121 5.26 24.63 24.35
CA HIS A 121 6.06 23.93 25.36
C HIS A 121 5.49 22.53 25.67
N GLU A 122 4.18 22.44 25.95
CA GLU A 122 3.51 21.17 26.21
C GLU A 122 3.62 20.20 25.01
N ARG A 123 3.51 20.73 23.78
CA ARG A 123 3.70 19.93 22.58
C ARG A 123 5.15 19.48 22.38
N ALA A 124 6.14 20.31 22.72
CA ALA A 124 7.54 19.93 22.64
C ALA A 124 7.88 18.81 23.63
N GLU A 125 7.36 18.86 24.85
CA GLU A 125 7.46 17.79 25.86
C GLU A 125 6.84 16.49 25.34
N LEU A 126 5.60 16.54 24.82
CA LEU A 126 4.92 15.38 24.25
C LEU A 126 5.71 14.77 23.06
N LEU A 127 6.22 15.60 22.15
CA LEU A 127 7.02 15.13 21.01
C LEU A 127 8.34 14.50 21.46
N THR A 128 8.95 15.00 22.54
CA THR A 128 10.16 14.44 23.13
C THR A 128 9.87 13.07 23.74
N ALA A 129 8.81 12.95 24.54
CA ALA A 129 8.35 11.69 25.10
C ALA A 129 8.05 10.64 24.01
N ILE A 130 7.35 11.04 22.93
CA ILE A 130 7.07 10.15 21.79
C ILE A 130 8.36 9.65 21.15
N ARG A 131 9.37 10.51 20.95
CA ARG A 131 10.65 10.11 20.35
C ARG A 131 11.40 9.10 21.23
N GLU A 132 11.48 9.35 22.53
CA GLU A 132 12.14 8.44 23.47
C GLU A 132 11.44 7.08 23.50
N LEU A 133 10.11 7.07 23.49
CA LEU A 133 9.32 5.84 23.43
C LEU A 133 9.51 5.08 22.11
N ILE A 134 9.58 5.77 20.97
CA ILE A 134 9.90 5.12 19.70
C ILE A 134 11.33 4.54 19.72
N GLY A 135 12.26 5.25 20.37
CA GLY A 135 13.65 4.85 20.57
C GLY A 135 13.83 3.60 21.45
N SER A 136 12.99 3.44 22.46
CA SER A 136 13.15 2.43 23.52
C SER A 136 12.12 1.29 23.48
N ALA A 137 10.88 1.58 23.09
CA ALA A 137 9.76 0.63 23.16
C ALA A 137 9.48 -0.13 21.85
N LEU A 138 10.05 0.32 20.72
CA LEU A 138 9.86 -0.31 19.40
C LEU A 138 11.11 -1.06 18.95
N THR A 139 10.90 -2.21 18.32
CA THR A 139 11.98 -2.91 17.61
C THR A 139 12.45 -2.08 16.41
N PRO A 140 13.68 -2.29 15.91
CA PRO A 140 14.18 -1.60 14.72
C PRO A 140 13.22 -1.72 13.53
N HIS A 141 12.65 -2.91 13.30
CA HIS A 141 11.70 -3.15 12.22
C HIS A 141 10.36 -2.42 12.43
N GLN A 142 9.81 -2.44 13.65
CA GLN A 142 8.57 -1.70 13.96
C GLN A 142 8.75 -0.19 13.75
N ARG A 143 9.90 0.34 14.16
CA ARG A 143 10.25 1.75 13.96
C ARG A 143 10.35 2.08 12.48
N GLU A 144 11.09 1.28 11.72
CA GLU A 144 11.26 1.42 10.27
C GLU A 144 9.91 1.45 9.54
N VAL A 145 9.03 0.50 9.84
CA VAL A 145 7.69 0.43 9.25
C VAL A 145 6.83 1.62 9.65
N LEU A 146 6.91 2.06 10.92
CA LEU A 146 6.18 3.23 11.40
C LEU A 146 6.65 4.51 10.67
N VAL A 147 7.97 4.75 10.52
CA VAL A 147 8.48 5.95 9.80
C VAL A 147 7.89 5.99 8.40
N ALA A 148 8.08 4.87 7.68
CA ALA A 148 7.87 4.84 6.25
C ALA A 148 6.40 5.06 5.92
N LEU A 149 5.50 4.43 6.69
CA LEU A 149 4.07 4.49 6.43
C LEU A 149 3.38 5.74 6.98
N THR A 150 3.90 6.37 8.04
CA THR A 150 3.18 7.46 8.73
C THR A 150 3.79 8.83 8.56
N ILE A 151 5.11 8.91 8.32
CA ILE A 151 5.82 10.19 8.19
C ILE A 151 6.20 10.42 6.74
N GLN A 152 6.63 9.37 6.04
CA GLN A 152 7.10 9.49 4.67
C GLN A 152 6.00 9.20 3.65
N ASP A 153 4.81 8.77 4.08
CA ASP A 153 3.69 8.38 3.22
C ASP A 153 4.07 7.37 2.12
N VAL A 154 5.05 6.50 2.41
CA VAL A 154 5.46 5.44 1.50
C VAL A 154 4.29 4.45 1.38
N PRO A 155 3.80 4.17 0.15
CA PRO A 155 2.72 3.21 0.00
C PRO A 155 3.14 1.82 0.49
N ILE A 156 2.26 1.15 1.23
CA ILE A 156 2.59 -0.13 1.87
C ILE A 156 3.01 -1.23 0.89
N ASP A 157 2.51 -1.19 -0.34
CA ASP A 157 2.88 -2.11 -1.42
C ASP A 157 4.28 -1.85 -1.98
N VAL A 158 4.76 -0.61 -1.89
CA VAL A 158 6.15 -0.22 -2.21
C VAL A 158 7.07 -0.63 -1.07
N LEU A 159 6.66 -0.37 0.18
CA LEU A 159 7.45 -0.77 1.35
C LEU A 159 7.59 -2.30 1.45
N ALA A 160 6.53 -3.05 1.15
CA ALA A 160 6.55 -4.51 1.14
C ALA A 160 7.61 -5.06 0.18
N GLU A 161 7.70 -4.49 -1.02
CA GLU A 161 8.71 -4.89 -2.00
C GLU A 161 10.13 -4.53 -1.54
N ARG A 162 10.33 -3.31 -1.05
CA ARG A 162 11.65 -2.84 -0.58
C ARG A 162 12.19 -3.65 0.59
N LEU A 163 11.33 -4.05 1.52
CA LEU A 163 11.71 -4.82 2.70
C LEU A 163 11.63 -6.34 2.49
N GLY A 164 11.30 -6.83 1.28
CA GLY A 164 11.11 -8.27 1.03
C GLY A 164 10.02 -8.89 1.91
N SER A 165 8.97 -8.13 2.22
CA SER A 165 7.91 -8.49 3.17
C SER A 165 6.54 -8.52 2.50
N THR A 166 5.49 -8.80 3.27
CA THR A 166 4.09 -8.77 2.81
C THR A 166 3.34 -7.60 3.43
N ARG A 167 2.32 -7.09 2.73
CA ARG A 167 1.43 -6.05 3.29
C ARG A 167 0.84 -6.46 4.64
N GLY A 168 0.48 -7.73 4.82
CA GLY A 168 -0.06 -8.26 6.07
C GLY A 168 0.95 -8.18 7.22
N ALA A 169 2.20 -8.57 6.96
CA ALA A 169 3.27 -8.46 7.95
C ALA A 169 3.55 -6.99 8.32
N LEU A 170 3.57 -6.09 7.34
CA LEU A 170 3.74 -4.65 7.58
C LEU A 170 2.57 -4.04 8.37
N TYR A 171 1.32 -4.41 8.07
CA TYR A 171 0.17 -3.97 8.87
C TYR A 171 0.24 -4.45 10.31
N LYS A 172 0.68 -5.69 10.53
CA LYS A 172 0.89 -6.23 11.88
C LYS A 172 1.98 -5.44 12.61
N ALA A 173 3.14 -5.22 11.98
CA ALA A 173 4.22 -4.45 12.57
C ALA A 173 3.79 -3.01 12.93
N LEU A 174 3.03 -2.35 12.04
CA LEU A 174 2.46 -1.02 12.30
C LEU A 174 1.46 -1.03 13.47
N HIS A 175 0.60 -2.04 13.53
CA HIS A 175 -0.37 -2.20 14.61
C HIS A 175 0.32 -2.40 15.96
N ASP A 176 1.30 -3.32 16.02
CA ASP A 176 2.07 -3.61 17.22
C ASP A 176 2.85 -2.37 17.68
N ALA A 177 3.43 -1.61 16.75
CA ALA A 177 4.09 -0.35 17.04
C ALA A 177 3.15 0.68 17.68
N ARG A 178 1.97 0.92 17.08
CA ARG A 178 0.96 1.84 17.63
C ARG A 178 0.47 1.39 19.01
N ARG A 179 0.28 0.08 19.20
CA ARG A 179 -0.15 -0.48 20.48
C ARG A 179 0.91 -0.24 21.56
N ALA A 180 2.18 -0.51 21.27
CA ALA A 180 3.28 -0.27 22.21
C ALA A 180 3.35 1.21 22.61
N LEU A 181 3.28 2.14 21.66
CA LEU A 181 3.31 3.58 21.94
C LEU A 181 2.13 4.03 22.80
N ARG A 182 0.90 3.58 22.48
CA ARG A 182 -0.29 3.92 23.28
C ARG A 182 -0.17 3.42 24.73
N SER A 183 0.29 2.20 24.95
CA SER A 183 0.45 1.65 26.30
C SER A 183 1.43 2.48 27.14
N HIS A 184 2.54 2.93 26.54
CA HIS A 184 3.54 3.72 27.26
C HIS A 184 3.09 5.17 27.50
N LEU A 185 2.45 5.80 26.52
CA LEU A 185 1.89 7.15 26.67
C LEU A 185 0.78 7.19 27.74
N ALA A 186 -0.07 6.16 27.81
CA ALA A 186 -1.07 6.02 28.87
C ALA A 186 -0.41 5.88 30.25
N ALA A 187 0.66 5.08 30.36
CA ALA A 187 1.41 4.93 31.60
C ALA A 187 2.13 6.24 32.03
N ALA A 188 2.50 7.09 31.08
CA ALA A 188 3.07 8.41 31.32
C ALA A 188 2.02 9.51 31.60
N GLY A 189 0.72 9.18 31.58
CA GLY A 189 -0.37 10.11 31.93
C GLY A 189 -0.81 11.05 30.80
N HIS A 190 -0.46 10.77 29.54
CA HIS A 190 -0.91 11.57 28.39
C HIS A 190 -2.31 11.15 27.90
N ASP A 191 -3.16 12.13 27.56
CA ASP A 191 -4.46 11.89 26.91
C ASP A 191 -4.28 11.46 25.44
N LEU A 192 -4.90 10.34 25.07
CA LEU A 192 -4.74 9.65 23.79
C LEU A 192 -5.85 9.94 22.77
N ALA A 193 -6.72 10.93 23.04
CA ALA A 193 -7.87 11.27 22.20
C ALA A 193 -7.55 11.53 20.71
N TRP A 194 -6.28 11.75 20.33
CA TRP A 194 -5.84 12.07 18.97
C TRP A 194 -5.20 10.89 18.18
N ILE A 195 -5.03 9.70 18.78
CA ILE A 195 -4.36 8.53 18.14
C ILE A 195 -5.37 7.46 17.69
N ALA A 196 -6.55 7.84 17.19
CA ALA A 196 -7.53 6.90 16.64
C ALA A 196 -7.11 6.40 15.24
#